data_AF-A0A7K2Z6P8-F1
#
_entry.id   AF-A0A7K2Z6P8-F1
#
_cell.length_a   1.000
_cell.length_b   1.000
_cell.length_c   1.000
_cell.angle_alpha   90.00
_cell.angle_beta   90.00
_cell.angle_gamma   90.00
#
_symmetry.space_group_name_H-M   'P 1'
#
loop_
_entity.id
_entity.type
_entity.pdbx_description
1 polymer ?
#
loop_
_entity_poly.entity_id
_entity_poly.type
_entity_poly.pdbx_seq_one_letter_code
_entity_poly.pdbx_strand_id
1 'polypeptide(L)'
;TPEHRISVRAGFTAHTRGGWRAIGRDDAGLLVPGAPADYAVWRTAELLVQAPDDRVARWSTDPRSGTPGLPDLTPGAELPVCLRTVVSGHTVYMRPNE
;
A
#
# COMPACT_ATOMS: atom_id res chain seq x y z
N THR A 1 -16.08 6.11 11.80
CA THR A 1 -16.76 5.06 12.59
C THR A 1 -16.62 3.73 11.85
N PRO A 2 -16.84 2.56 12.49
CA PRO A 2 -16.66 1.26 11.85
C PRO A 2 -17.35 1.13 10.48
N GLU A 3 -18.53 1.73 10.31
CA GLU A 3 -19.33 1.74 9.09
C GLU A 3 -18.76 2.57 7.93
N HIS A 4 -17.74 3.41 8.20
CA HIS A 4 -17.03 4.22 7.19
C HIS A 4 -15.61 3.68 6.90
N ARG A 5 -15.23 2.51 7.42
CA ARG A 5 -13.93 1.91 7.14
C ARG A 5 -13.85 1.48 5.67
N ILE A 6 -12.63 1.49 5.15
CA ILE A 6 -12.30 0.93 3.83
C ILE A 6 -11.34 -0.25 4.02
N SER A 7 -11.27 -1.13 3.03
CA SER A 7 -10.29 -2.21 3.06
C SER A 7 -8.85 -1.68 3.04
N VAL A 8 -7.91 -2.47 3.58
CA VAL A 8 -6.47 -2.15 3.54
C VAL A 8 -6.02 -1.85 2.11
N ARG A 9 -6.46 -2.65 1.13
CA ARG A 9 -6.15 -2.44 -0.29
C ARG A 9 -6.66 -1.10 -0.81
N ALA A 10 -7.88 -0.70 -0.44
CA ALA A 10 -8.44 0.60 -0.83
C ALA A 10 -7.60 1.74 -0.22
N GLY A 11 -7.17 1.61 1.04
CA GLY A 11 -6.24 2.54 1.68
C GLY A 11 -4.91 2.67 0.94
N PHE A 12 -4.25 1.55 0.63
CA PHE A 12 -3.00 1.55 -0.14
C PHE A 12 -3.18 2.17 -1.53
N THR A 13 -4.30 1.88 -2.20
CA THR A 13 -4.61 2.46 -3.52
C THR A 13 -4.80 3.97 -3.40
N ALA A 14 -5.53 4.44 -2.38
CA ALA A 14 -5.76 5.86 -2.14
C ALA A 14 -4.45 6.62 -1.85
N HIS A 15 -3.50 6.00 -1.14
CA HIS A 15 -2.20 6.60 -0.84
C HIS A 15 -1.11 6.40 -1.92
N THR A 16 -1.46 5.80 -3.07
CA THR A 16 -0.53 5.61 -4.20
C THR A 16 -1.16 6.13 -5.50
N ARG A 17 -1.43 5.25 -6.48
CA ARG A 17 -1.98 5.62 -7.79
C ARG A 17 -3.33 6.34 -7.69
N GLY A 18 -4.19 5.94 -6.76
CA GLY A 18 -5.52 6.53 -6.58
C GLY A 18 -5.47 8.00 -6.17
N GLY A 19 -4.56 8.36 -5.26
CA GLY A 19 -4.38 9.74 -4.80
C GLY A 19 -3.88 10.67 -5.90
N TRP A 20 -2.89 10.21 -6.70
CA TRP A 20 -2.41 10.96 -7.85
C TRP A 20 -3.49 11.17 -8.92
N ARG A 21 -4.27 10.12 -9.21
CA ARG A 21 -5.41 10.21 -10.13
C ARG A 21 -6.48 11.18 -9.67
N ALA A 22 -6.75 11.25 -8.38
CA ALA A 22 -7.74 12.17 -7.82
C ALA A 22 -7.41 13.65 -8.09
N ILE A 23 -6.13 13.98 -8.30
CA ILE A 23 -5.68 15.33 -8.69
C ILE A 23 -5.33 15.45 -10.18
N GLY A 24 -5.73 14.49 -11.01
CA GLY A 24 -5.53 14.53 -12.46
C GLY A 24 -4.12 14.14 -12.93
N ARG A 25 -3.33 13.46 -12.09
CA ARG A 25 -1.99 12.99 -12.44
C ARG A 25 -1.95 11.46 -12.61
N ASP A 26 -1.78 11.01 -13.86
CA ASP A 26 -1.85 9.58 -14.21
C ASP A 26 -0.50 8.86 -14.30
N ASP A 27 0.61 9.59 -14.28
CA ASP A 27 1.97 9.08 -14.47
C ASP A 27 2.69 8.72 -13.14
N ALA A 28 2.01 8.82 -12.01
CA ALA A 28 2.59 8.65 -10.67
C ALA A 28 1.89 7.56 -9.83
N GLY A 29 2.56 7.11 -8.76
CA GLY A 29 2.04 6.12 -7.82
C GLY A 29 2.10 4.67 -8.30
N LEU A 30 2.95 4.38 -9.31
CA LEU A 30 3.24 3.04 -9.84
C LEU A 30 4.75 2.81 -9.90
N LEU A 31 5.19 1.57 -9.64
CA LEU A 31 6.59 1.16 -9.80
C LEU A 31 6.76 0.45 -11.14
N VAL A 32 6.99 1.24 -12.19
CA VAL A 32 7.26 0.78 -13.55
C VAL A 32 8.38 1.63 -14.17
N PRO A 33 9.15 1.10 -15.15
CA PRO A 33 10.14 1.89 -15.85
C PRO A 33 9.54 3.19 -16.44
N GLY A 34 10.23 4.32 -16.24
CA GLY A 34 9.82 5.64 -16.73
C GLY A 34 8.91 6.44 -15.79
N ALA A 35 8.32 5.82 -14.76
CA ALA A 35 7.60 6.55 -13.72
C ALA A 35 8.55 7.27 -12.76
N PRO A 36 8.10 8.34 -12.07
CA PRO A 36 8.85 8.95 -10.98
C PRO A 36 9.29 7.90 -9.95
N ALA A 37 10.53 7.99 -9.48
CA ALA A 37 11.06 7.13 -8.43
C ALA A 37 10.56 7.56 -7.05
N ASP A 38 9.24 7.47 -6.87
CA ASP A 38 8.50 7.74 -5.63
C ASP A 38 8.08 6.40 -5.01
N TYR A 39 8.71 6.02 -3.89
CA TYR A 39 8.41 4.76 -3.22
C TYR A 39 8.78 4.76 -1.75
N ALA A 40 8.16 3.86 -0.99
CA ALA A 40 8.54 3.57 0.37
C ALA A 40 8.87 2.08 0.52
N VAL A 41 9.90 1.77 1.31
CA VAL A 41 10.30 0.42 1.68
C VAL A 41 9.87 0.19 3.12
N TRP A 42 9.18 -0.92 3.35
CA TRP A 42 8.64 -1.27 4.66
C TRP A 42 9.16 -2.63 5.09
N ARG A 43 9.52 -2.74 6.36
CA ARG A 43 9.65 -4.02 7.05
C ARG A 43 8.27 -4.40 7.57
N THR A 44 7.89 -5.65 7.35
CA THR A 44 6.59 -6.19 7.76
C THR A 44 6.82 -7.53 8.43
N ALA A 45 5.89 -7.95 9.28
CA ALA A 45 5.76 -9.37 9.61
C ALA A 45 5.18 -10.11 8.39
N GLU A 46 4.23 -11.01 8.60
CA GLU A 46 3.59 -11.75 7.52
C GLU A 46 2.76 -10.85 6.58
N LEU A 47 2.82 -11.16 5.29
CA LEU A 47 1.93 -10.56 4.29
C LEU A 47 0.69 -11.44 4.15
N LEU A 48 -0.47 -10.86 4.42
CA LEU A 48 -1.74 -11.55 4.42
C LEU A 48 -2.53 -11.21 3.16
N VAL A 49 -3.15 -12.22 2.55
CA VAL A 49 -4.23 -11.98 1.57
C VAL A 49 -5.46 -11.57 2.37
N GLN A 50 -5.61 -10.25 2.55
CA GLN A 50 -6.75 -9.68 3.28
C GLN A 50 -8.04 -9.96 2.51
N ALA A 51 -8.97 -10.74 3.07
CA ALA A 51 -10.30 -10.89 2.47
C ALA A 51 -11.01 -9.52 2.42
N PRO A 52 -11.78 -9.22 1.37
CA PRO A 52 -12.51 -7.96 1.29
C PRO A 52 -13.44 -7.81 2.49
N ASP A 53 -13.60 -6.57 2.94
CA ASP A 53 -14.77 -6.16 3.70
C ASP A 53 -16.03 -6.68 2.98
N ASP A 54 -16.93 -7.34 3.70
CA ASP A 54 -18.15 -8.00 3.17
C ASP A 54 -19.02 -7.03 2.33
N ARG A 55 -18.79 -5.72 2.44
CA ARG A 55 -19.47 -4.66 1.69
C ARG A 55 -18.92 -4.42 0.28
N VAL A 56 -17.68 -4.85 -0.04
CA VAL A 56 -17.03 -4.62 -1.34
C VAL A 56 -16.40 -5.90 -1.89
N ALA A 57 -17.23 -6.82 -2.35
CA ALA A 57 -16.81 -8.00 -3.09
C ALA A 57 -16.53 -7.64 -4.56
N ARG A 58 -15.29 -7.19 -4.87
CA ARG A 58 -14.89 -6.89 -6.27
C ARG A 58 -13.62 -7.56 -6.75
N TRP A 59 -12.99 -8.40 -5.94
CA TRP A 59 -11.73 -9.04 -6.31
C TRP A 59 -11.58 -10.43 -5.68
N SER A 60 -10.88 -11.31 -6.39
CA SER A 60 -10.66 -12.70 -5.98
C SER A 60 -9.59 -12.78 -4.88
N THR A 61 -9.91 -13.48 -3.80
CA THR A 61 -8.94 -13.86 -2.74
C THR A 61 -8.18 -15.14 -3.06
N ASP A 62 -8.44 -15.77 -4.23
CA ASP A 62 -7.72 -16.98 -4.64
C ASP A 62 -6.21 -16.66 -4.75
N PRO A 63 -5.32 -17.42 -4.10
CA PRO A 63 -3.87 -17.27 -4.24
C PRO A 63 -3.38 -17.31 -5.69
N ARG A 64 -4.12 -17.97 -6.59
CA ARG A 64 -3.85 -18.02 -8.04
C ARG A 64 -4.13 -16.70 -8.75
N SER A 65 -4.88 -15.79 -8.15
CA SER A 65 -5.15 -14.46 -8.71
C SER A 65 -3.89 -13.58 -8.79
N GLY A 66 -2.79 -14.01 -8.14
CA GLY A 66 -1.56 -13.22 -8.06
C GLY A 66 -1.73 -11.94 -7.24
N THR A 67 -2.83 -11.82 -6.48
CA THR A 67 -3.10 -10.63 -5.69
C THR A 67 -2.07 -10.53 -4.57
N PRO A 68 -1.21 -9.48 -4.54
CA PRO A 68 -0.19 -9.37 -3.51
C PRO A 68 -0.82 -9.27 -2.12
N GLY A 69 -0.25 -10.00 -1.17
CA GLY A 69 -0.53 -9.85 0.24
C GLY A 69 -0.16 -8.45 0.72
N LEU A 70 -0.87 -7.98 1.74
CA LEU A 70 -0.60 -6.70 2.40
C LEU A 70 -0.27 -6.95 3.87
N PRO A 71 0.45 -6.02 4.53
CA PRO A 71 0.74 -6.15 5.95
C PRO A 71 -0.54 -6.29 6.79
N ASP A 72 -0.46 -7.05 7.88
CA ASP A 72 -1.52 -7.03 8.89
C ASP A 72 -1.57 -5.67 9.57
N LEU A 73 -2.75 -5.05 9.57
CA LEU A 73 -3.04 -3.76 10.23
C LEU A 73 -4.15 -3.90 11.28
N THR A 74 -4.44 -5.13 11.72
CA THR A 74 -5.41 -5.40 12.77
C THR A 74 -4.99 -4.71 14.06
N PRO A 75 -5.92 -4.09 14.83
CA PRO A 75 -5.58 -3.48 16.11
C PRO A 75 -4.86 -4.47 17.04
N GLY A 76 -3.67 -4.09 17.52
CA GLY A 76 -2.85 -4.93 18.40
C GLY A 76 -1.82 -5.81 17.67
N ALA A 77 -1.88 -5.91 16.34
CA ALA A 77 -0.80 -6.51 15.55
C ALA A 77 0.45 -5.61 15.54
N GLU A 78 1.62 -6.20 15.33
CA GLU A 78 2.85 -5.43 15.10
C GLU A 78 2.73 -4.68 13.77
N LEU A 79 2.79 -3.35 13.84
CA LEU A 79 2.64 -2.51 12.66
C LEU A 79 3.90 -2.54 11.79
N PRO A 80 3.76 -2.46 10.45
CA PRO A 80 4.90 -2.39 9.56
C PRO A 80 5.71 -1.11 9.83
N VAL A 81 7.02 -1.20 9.66
CA VAL A 81 7.93 -0.07 9.91
C VAL A 81 8.51 0.42 8.60
N CYS A 82 8.37 1.71 8.33
CA CYS A 82 9.01 2.33 7.17
C CYS A 82 10.51 2.34 7.39
N LEU A 83 11.26 1.82 6.42
CA LEU A 83 12.72 1.81 6.43
C LEU A 83 13.28 2.96 5.60
N ARG A 84 12.60 3.30 4.50
CA ARG A 84 13.06 4.32 3.56
C ARG A 84 11.89 4.91 2.78
N THR A 85 11.90 6.22 2.59
CA THR A 85 11.05 6.90 1.62
C THR A 85 11.93 7.61 0.61
N VAL A 86 11.65 7.38 -0.67
CA VAL A 86 12.32 8.02 -1.80
C VAL A 86 11.30 8.83 -2.57
N VAL A 87 11.64 10.08 -2.90
CA VAL A 87 10.82 10.99 -3.69
C VAL A 87 11.68 11.52 -4.83
N SER A 88 11.23 11.31 -6.07
CA SER A 88 11.93 11.69 -7.29
C SER A 88 13.38 11.21 -7.30
N GLY A 89 13.60 9.97 -6.82
CA GLY A 89 14.93 9.36 -6.72
C GLY A 89 15.78 9.80 -5.53
N HIS A 90 15.31 10.75 -4.72
CA HIS A 90 16.02 11.25 -3.54
C HIS A 90 15.47 10.62 -2.28
N THR A 91 16.35 10.09 -1.43
CA THR A 91 15.92 9.58 -0.12
C THR A 91 15.56 10.75 0.79
N VAL A 92 14.28 10.82 1.19
CA VAL A 92 13.75 11.87 2.09
C VAL A 92 13.53 11.36 3.51
N TYR A 93 13.48 10.04 3.68
CA TYR A 93 13.45 9.38 4.97
C TYR A 93 14.29 8.11 4.91
N MET A 94 15.08 7.89 5.95
CA MET A 94 15.79 6.66 6.20
C MET A 94 15.68 6.37 7.69
N ARG A 95 15.30 5.13 8.02
CA ARG A 95 15.23 4.73 9.42
C ARG A 95 16.64 4.74 10.01
N PRO A 96 16.87 5.35 11.18
CA PRO A 96 18.17 5.31 11.82
C PRO A 96 18.56 3.87 12.17
N ASN A 97 19.84 3.54 11.97
CA ASN A 97 20.44 2.24 12.32
C ASN A 97 19.91 1.02 11.55
N GLU A 98 19.42 1.23 10.33
CA GLU A 98 19.17 0.18 9.32
C GLU A 98 19.94 0.44 8.02
#